data_AF-A0AA88GXN9-F1
#
_entry.id   AF-A0AA88GXN9-F1
#
_cell.length_a   1.000
_cell.length_b   1.000
_cell.length_c   1.000
_cell.angle_alpha   90.00
_cell.angle_beta   90.00
_cell.angle_gamma   90.00
#
_symmetry.space_group_name_H-M   'P 1'
#
loop_
_entity.id
_entity.type
_entity.pdbx_description
1 polymer ?
#
loop_
_entity_poly.entity_id
_entity_poly.type
_entity_poly.pdbx_seq_one_letter_code
_entity_poly.pdbx_strand_id
1 'polypeptide(L)'
;MIHSSVMENNIHHCKGPLCDDIIFEILRFFDTMFILRVGMKISKQWREVSFQIPLALSFYNKVSSQSGPKFVELIAKSDNLKNLTSLHLYQNNIGEGVKYIVTSEHLKNLTSLTLSGNIGSEGVKYVSESENLKNLMLLDLSFNDMGDEGVQFIANSSYLNNITSLDLGENNIGNEGVKLIVSTENLNNLTSLYLYDNNIGHVGVEAITNSEKLHKLTLLDLSSNDMGPEETKLITNCKYFNNLTSLDLSFNNVSSVGAEAIAKSSNMKNLTSLSLSSSNIDRDGAKYIFASEYLKYLMELNLQCNNLGTEGIRYISISDNVKNITCLDLSRNFLGPEGAKLISSSCNLKNVTSLNLSRTRIGHEGTKVISGSDNLKYLTLLNISTNDIRNEGAKFISNSEKLKNLMTLNLSSNGISSQGIKFIASGHNLKNLTVLDLSFNNIGHEDVKSISESEYLKNLIEFLHYR
;
A
#
# COMPACT_ATOMS: atom_id res chain seq x y z
N MET A 1 22.30 -41.20 -57.96
CA MET A 1 23.10 -41.68 -56.82
C MET A 1 24.02 -40.54 -56.44
N ILE A 2 23.92 -39.82 -55.31
CA ILE A 2 23.31 -40.05 -53.99
C ILE A 2 22.84 -38.69 -53.42
N HIS A 3 21.76 -38.76 -52.62
CA HIS A 3 21.15 -37.73 -51.76
C HIS A 3 22.00 -37.36 -50.52
N SER A 4 21.90 -36.10 -50.06
CA SER A 4 21.55 -35.68 -48.66
C SER A 4 21.86 -34.18 -48.49
N SER A 5 20.90 -33.24 -48.49
CA SER A 5 19.93 -32.85 -47.44
C SER A 5 20.51 -32.12 -46.22
N VAL A 6 20.13 -30.84 -46.11
CA VAL A 6 19.73 -30.09 -44.90
C VAL A 6 20.79 -29.80 -43.82
N MET A 7 21.17 -28.52 -43.70
CA MET A 7 20.96 -27.79 -42.43
C MET A 7 20.71 -26.30 -42.71
N GLU A 8 19.63 -25.85 -42.07
CA GLU A 8 19.12 -24.51 -41.96
C GLU A 8 20.14 -23.56 -41.30
N ASN A 9 20.13 -22.30 -41.73
CA ASN A 9 20.17 -21.18 -40.79
C ASN A 9 19.58 -19.95 -41.47
N ASN A 10 18.32 -19.68 -41.12
CA ASN A 10 17.57 -18.49 -41.46
C ASN A 10 18.25 -17.25 -40.83
N ILE A 11 19.11 -16.58 -41.59
CA ILE A 11 19.56 -15.24 -41.27
C ILE A 11 18.48 -14.28 -41.77
N HIS A 12 17.51 -13.94 -40.92
CA HIS A 12 16.57 -12.87 -41.22
C HIS A 12 17.30 -11.52 -41.25
N HIS A 13 17.05 -10.81 -42.34
CA HIS A 13 17.69 -9.57 -42.76
C HIS A 13 17.75 -8.46 -41.69
N CYS A 14 18.94 -8.20 -41.15
CA CYS A 14 19.28 -6.90 -40.56
C CYS A 14 19.47 -5.86 -41.67
N LYS A 15 18.56 -4.89 -41.78
CA LYS A 15 18.75 -3.67 -42.60
C LYS A 15 18.68 -2.37 -41.78
N GLY A 16 18.96 -2.45 -40.48
CA GLY A 16 19.17 -1.31 -39.59
C GLY A 16 20.26 -1.63 -38.55
N PRO A 17 20.86 -0.62 -37.87
CA PRO A 17 21.98 -0.81 -36.95
C PRO A 17 21.61 -1.55 -35.65
N LEU A 18 20.33 -1.78 -35.36
CA LEU A 18 19.84 -2.52 -34.21
C LEU A 18 18.86 -3.61 -34.70
N CYS A 19 19.11 -4.87 -34.34
CA CYS A 19 18.16 -5.96 -34.57
C CYS A 19 17.00 -5.90 -33.56
N ASP A 20 15.91 -6.64 -33.84
CA ASP A 20 14.70 -6.64 -33.02
C ASP A 20 14.97 -7.06 -31.56
N ASP A 21 15.86 -8.03 -31.35
CA ASP A 21 16.27 -8.48 -30.01
C ASP A 21 16.91 -7.35 -29.18
N ILE A 22 17.75 -6.52 -29.81
CA ILE A 22 18.39 -5.40 -29.12
C ILE A 22 17.36 -4.31 -28.82
N ILE A 23 16.44 -4.01 -29.75
CA ILE A 23 15.38 -3.03 -29.52
C ILE A 23 14.45 -3.50 -28.39
N PHE A 24 14.14 -4.79 -28.34
CA PHE A 24 13.32 -5.39 -27.30
C PHE A 24 13.96 -5.22 -25.92
N GLU A 25 15.24 -5.59 -25.79
CA GLU A 25 15.98 -5.42 -24.54
C GLU A 25 16.10 -3.95 -24.15
N ILE A 26 16.31 -3.02 -25.10
CA ILE A 26 16.32 -1.58 -24.81
C ILE A 26 14.97 -1.12 -24.25
N LEU A 27 13.87 -1.47 -24.92
CA LEU A 27 12.54 -1.00 -24.54
C LEU A 27 12.10 -1.56 -23.17
N ARG A 28 12.58 -2.74 -22.76
CA ARG A 28 12.32 -3.30 -21.42
C ARG A 28 12.87 -2.47 -20.26
N PHE A 29 13.81 -1.56 -20.52
CA PHE A 29 14.31 -0.62 -19.51
C PHE A 29 13.44 0.64 -19.36
N PHE A 30 12.47 0.85 -20.25
CA PHE A 30 11.65 2.06 -20.24
C PHE A 30 10.22 1.80 -19.74
N ASP A 31 9.62 2.83 -19.14
CA ASP A 31 8.22 2.77 -18.74
C ASP A 31 7.27 2.84 -19.94
N THR A 32 6.03 2.40 -19.73
CA THR A 32 4.98 2.39 -20.75
C THR A 32 4.74 3.76 -21.40
N MET A 33 4.81 4.86 -20.65
CA MET A 33 4.58 6.20 -21.20
C MET A 33 5.70 6.61 -22.15
N PHE A 34 6.95 6.27 -21.83
CA PHE A 34 8.08 6.49 -22.74
C PHE A 34 7.93 5.66 -24.02
N ILE A 35 7.59 4.38 -23.90
CA ILE A 35 7.38 3.49 -25.05
C ILE A 35 6.29 4.06 -25.98
N LEU A 36 5.14 4.47 -25.42
CA LEU A 36 4.03 5.02 -26.20
C LEU A 36 4.32 6.39 -26.82
N ARG A 37 5.01 7.29 -26.10
CA ARG A 37 5.24 8.68 -26.53
C ARG A 37 6.43 8.83 -27.46
N VAL A 38 7.46 8.02 -27.25
CA VAL A 38 8.75 8.10 -27.95
C VAL A 38 9.03 6.82 -28.72
N GLY A 39 9.13 5.67 -28.05
CA GLY A 39 9.58 4.41 -28.64
C GLY A 39 8.83 4.02 -29.92
N MET A 40 7.51 3.98 -29.85
CA MET A 40 6.64 3.63 -30.98
C MET A 40 6.68 4.64 -32.14
N LYS A 41 7.23 5.83 -31.93
CA LYS A 41 7.34 6.88 -32.95
C LYS A 41 8.72 6.92 -33.62
N ILE A 42 9.70 6.15 -33.13
CA ILE A 42 11.06 6.14 -33.68
C ILE A 42 11.08 5.58 -35.10
N SER A 43 10.50 4.40 -35.31
CA SER A 43 10.38 3.77 -36.63
C SER A 43 9.33 2.66 -36.63
N LYS A 44 8.99 2.13 -37.81
CA LYS A 44 8.10 0.97 -37.95
C LYS A 44 8.60 -0.24 -37.15
N GLN A 45 9.91 -0.53 -37.22
CA GLN A 45 10.55 -1.62 -36.48
C GLN A 45 10.37 -1.44 -34.97
N TRP A 46 10.66 -0.26 -34.44
CA TRP A 46 10.47 0.02 -33.00
C TRP A 46 9.02 -0.11 -32.56
N ARG A 47 8.08 0.33 -33.40
CA ARG A 47 6.64 0.15 -33.15
C ARG A 47 6.25 -1.31 -33.08
N GLU A 48 6.74 -2.13 -34.02
CA GLU A 48 6.46 -3.58 -34.07
C GLU A 48 7.06 -4.33 -32.88
N VAL A 49 8.29 -4.00 -32.49
CA VAL A 49 8.95 -4.59 -31.31
C VAL A 49 8.26 -4.12 -30.01
N SER A 50 7.79 -2.88 -29.94
CA SER A 50 7.05 -2.37 -28.76
C SER A 50 5.79 -3.19 -28.46
N PHE A 51 5.16 -3.78 -29.49
CA PHE A 51 4.03 -4.67 -29.26
C PHE A 51 4.44 -5.95 -28.53
N GLN A 52 5.68 -6.40 -28.59
CA GLN A 52 6.09 -7.62 -27.89
C GLN A 52 6.27 -7.41 -26.38
N ILE A 53 6.15 -6.16 -25.90
CA ILE A 53 6.42 -5.77 -24.52
C ILE A 53 5.08 -5.62 -23.79
N PRO A 54 4.91 -6.27 -22.62
CA PRO A 54 3.76 -6.04 -21.76
C PRO A 54 3.70 -4.58 -21.34
N LEU A 55 2.58 -3.91 -21.67
CA LEU A 55 2.37 -2.51 -21.31
C LEU A 55 1.47 -2.42 -20.07
N ALA A 56 1.80 -1.49 -19.18
CA ALA A 56 1.02 -1.16 -17.98
C ALA A 56 0.69 0.34 -17.93
N LEU A 57 -0.59 0.69 -17.82
CA LEU A 57 -1.06 2.08 -17.78
C LEU A 57 -1.83 2.36 -16.49
N SER A 58 -1.49 3.48 -15.84
CA SER A 58 -2.22 3.96 -14.66
C SER A 58 -2.66 5.41 -14.81
N PHE A 59 -3.94 5.65 -14.56
CA PHE A 59 -4.58 6.97 -14.55
C PHE A 59 -5.33 7.13 -13.23
N TYR A 60 -5.00 8.18 -12.47
CA TYR A 60 -5.59 8.48 -11.16
C TYR A 60 -6.23 9.85 -11.17
N ASN A 61 -7.53 9.96 -10.89
CA ASN A 61 -8.23 11.24 -10.70
C ASN A 61 -8.05 12.24 -11.87
N LYS A 62 -7.88 11.76 -13.11
CA LYS A 62 -7.52 12.63 -14.24
C LYS A 62 -8.71 13.11 -15.06
N VAL A 63 -9.89 12.53 -14.86
CA VAL A 63 -11.00 12.69 -15.81
C VAL A 63 -12.31 13.01 -15.09
N SER A 64 -12.96 14.09 -15.52
CA SER A 64 -14.29 14.46 -15.04
C SER A 64 -15.35 13.44 -15.46
N SER A 65 -16.47 13.39 -14.73
CA SER A 65 -17.58 12.44 -14.99
C SER A 65 -18.13 12.49 -16.41
N GLN A 66 -18.13 13.67 -17.06
CA GLN A 66 -18.59 13.82 -18.44
C GLN A 66 -17.58 13.30 -19.48
N SER A 67 -16.31 13.17 -19.10
CA SER A 67 -15.21 12.79 -20.01
C SER A 67 -14.74 11.35 -19.79
N GLY A 68 -15.06 10.74 -18.65
CA GLY A 68 -14.66 9.36 -18.28
C GLY A 68 -14.98 8.34 -19.36
N PRO A 69 -16.24 8.21 -19.81
CA PRO A 69 -16.62 7.25 -20.83
C PRO A 69 -15.88 7.43 -22.17
N LYS A 70 -15.76 8.68 -22.64
CA LYS A 70 -15.04 9.01 -23.90
C LYS A 70 -13.56 8.72 -23.80
N PHE A 71 -12.96 8.99 -22.65
CA PHE A 71 -11.56 8.69 -22.38
C PHE A 71 -11.29 7.19 -22.48
N VAL A 72 -12.14 6.38 -21.85
CA VAL A 72 -12.04 4.92 -21.88
C VAL A 72 -12.32 4.37 -23.29
N GLU A 73 -13.25 4.96 -24.04
CA GLU A 73 -13.49 4.62 -25.45
C GLU A 73 -12.22 4.79 -26.30
N LEU A 74 -11.47 5.88 -26.11
CA LEU A 74 -10.22 6.13 -26.83
C LEU A 74 -9.14 5.10 -26.49
N ILE A 75 -9.05 4.69 -25.23
CA ILE A 75 -8.14 3.61 -24.80
C ILE A 75 -8.55 2.30 -25.49
N ALA A 76 -9.83 1.94 -25.38
CA ALA A 76 -10.38 0.70 -25.91
C ALA A 76 -10.23 0.55 -27.43
N LYS A 77 -10.20 1.65 -28.20
CA LYS A 77 -10.04 1.65 -29.66
C LYS A 77 -8.60 1.82 -30.13
N SER A 78 -7.64 1.96 -29.22
CA SER A 78 -6.25 2.25 -29.59
C SER A 78 -5.52 0.99 -30.03
N ASP A 79 -5.17 0.92 -31.33
CA ASP A 79 -4.29 -0.14 -31.88
C ASP A 79 -2.93 -0.20 -31.18
N ASN A 80 -2.48 0.91 -30.58
CA ASN A 80 -1.20 0.97 -29.88
C ASN A 80 -1.24 0.26 -28.51
N LEU A 81 -2.42 -0.12 -28.02
CA LEU A 81 -2.62 -0.74 -26.70
C LEU A 81 -2.99 -2.22 -26.77
N LYS A 82 -2.83 -2.88 -27.92
CA LYS A 82 -3.19 -4.29 -28.15
C LYS A 82 -2.54 -5.31 -27.20
N ASN A 83 -1.40 -4.97 -26.62
CA ASN A 83 -0.65 -5.82 -25.67
C ASN A 83 -0.56 -5.18 -24.28
N LEU A 84 -1.55 -4.36 -23.94
CA LEU A 84 -1.74 -3.87 -22.59
C LEU A 84 -2.10 -5.06 -21.69
N THR A 85 -1.29 -5.26 -20.65
CA THR A 85 -1.50 -6.31 -19.64
C THR A 85 -2.05 -5.74 -18.34
N SER A 86 -1.86 -4.43 -18.09
CA SER A 86 -2.35 -3.78 -16.88
C SER A 86 -2.98 -2.43 -17.20
N LEU A 87 -4.20 -2.22 -16.72
CA LEU A 87 -4.94 -0.97 -16.88
C LEU A 87 -5.55 -0.55 -15.55
N HIS A 88 -5.05 0.54 -14.98
CA HIS A 88 -5.54 1.09 -13.73
C HIS A 88 -6.24 2.43 -13.99
N LEU A 89 -7.54 2.47 -13.70
CA LEU A 89 -8.39 3.62 -13.95
C LEU A 89 -9.04 4.16 -12.67
N TYR A 90 -8.26 4.26 -11.59
CA TYR A 90 -8.77 4.66 -10.28
C TYR A 90 -9.37 6.08 -10.28
N GLN A 91 -10.62 6.19 -9.81
CA GLN A 91 -11.41 7.42 -9.70
C GLN A 91 -11.45 8.24 -11.01
N ASN A 92 -11.66 7.59 -12.16
CA ASN A 92 -11.84 8.29 -13.46
C ASN A 92 -13.30 8.38 -13.91
N ASN A 93 -14.27 8.09 -13.02
CA ASN A 93 -15.71 8.24 -13.26
C ASN A 93 -16.16 7.56 -14.57
N ILE A 94 -15.82 6.28 -14.73
CA ILE A 94 -15.97 5.57 -16.00
C ILE A 94 -17.45 5.33 -16.33
N GLY A 95 -18.27 5.01 -15.32
CA GLY A 95 -19.69 4.66 -15.49
C GLY A 95 -19.92 3.67 -16.64
N GLU A 96 -20.87 3.98 -17.52
CA GLU A 96 -21.20 3.21 -18.73
C GLU A 96 -20.03 2.98 -19.70
N GLY A 97 -18.95 3.75 -19.58
CA GLY A 97 -17.74 3.58 -20.38
C GLY A 97 -17.07 2.21 -20.23
N VAL A 98 -17.39 1.47 -19.17
CA VAL A 98 -16.91 0.10 -18.94
C VAL A 98 -17.24 -0.83 -20.11
N LYS A 99 -18.35 -0.57 -20.82
CA LYS A 99 -18.76 -1.30 -22.05
C LYS A 99 -17.67 -1.32 -23.11
N TYR A 100 -16.91 -0.24 -23.26
CA TYR A 100 -15.83 -0.18 -24.23
C TYR A 100 -14.64 -1.06 -23.83
N ILE A 101 -14.37 -1.20 -22.53
CA ILE A 101 -13.29 -2.07 -22.04
C ILE A 101 -13.65 -3.53 -22.32
N VAL A 102 -14.85 -3.93 -21.88
CA VAL A 102 -15.26 -5.34 -21.91
C VAL A 102 -15.50 -5.87 -23.33
N THR A 103 -15.74 -4.99 -24.31
CA THR A 103 -15.93 -5.34 -25.72
C THR A 103 -14.67 -5.14 -26.58
N SER A 104 -13.58 -4.61 -26.01
CA SER A 104 -12.38 -4.31 -26.79
C SER A 104 -11.52 -5.54 -27.06
N GLU A 105 -11.38 -5.87 -28.34
CA GLU A 105 -10.41 -6.86 -28.84
C GLU A 105 -8.95 -6.47 -28.58
N HIS A 106 -8.68 -5.20 -28.29
CA HIS A 106 -7.34 -4.70 -27.98
C HIS A 106 -6.96 -4.91 -26.51
N LEU A 107 -7.93 -5.18 -25.63
CA LEU A 107 -7.71 -5.29 -24.19
C LEU A 107 -7.84 -6.74 -23.67
N LYS A 108 -7.93 -7.73 -24.57
CA LYS A 108 -8.08 -9.15 -24.20
C LYS A 108 -6.88 -9.79 -23.48
N ASN A 109 -5.74 -9.10 -23.49
CA ASN A 109 -4.49 -9.54 -22.87
C ASN A 109 -4.32 -8.98 -21.44
N LEU A 110 -5.33 -8.27 -20.91
CA LEU A 110 -5.29 -7.76 -19.55
C LEU A 110 -5.22 -8.91 -18.54
N THR A 111 -4.24 -8.81 -17.64
CA THR A 111 -4.07 -9.66 -16.46
C THR A 111 -4.34 -8.88 -15.17
N SER A 112 -4.33 -7.55 -15.24
CA SER A 112 -4.64 -6.66 -14.12
C SER A 112 -5.54 -5.51 -14.57
N LEU A 113 -6.64 -5.32 -13.86
CA LEU A 113 -7.61 -4.27 -14.15
C LEU A 113 -8.10 -3.63 -12.85
N THR A 114 -7.94 -2.31 -12.75
CA THR A 114 -8.59 -1.49 -11.71
C THR A 114 -9.65 -0.62 -12.36
N LEU A 115 -10.89 -0.79 -11.93
CA LEU A 115 -12.01 0.07 -12.25
C LEU A 115 -12.56 0.61 -10.94
N SER A 116 -12.27 1.86 -10.60
CA SER A 116 -12.96 2.55 -9.51
C SER A 116 -13.57 3.85 -10.03
N GLY A 117 -14.82 4.12 -9.67
CA GLY A 117 -15.57 5.27 -10.18
C GLY A 117 -16.99 4.95 -10.60
N ASN A 118 -17.76 4.34 -9.69
CA ASN A 118 -19.23 4.21 -9.75
C ASN A 118 -19.75 3.52 -11.01
N ILE A 119 -19.22 2.35 -11.36
CA ILE A 119 -19.79 1.55 -12.46
C ILE A 119 -21.09 0.82 -12.04
N GLY A 120 -21.40 0.71 -10.75
CA GLY A 120 -22.59 0.05 -10.22
C GLY A 120 -22.65 -1.46 -10.49
N SER A 121 -23.73 -2.12 -10.05
CA SER A 121 -23.94 -3.55 -10.27
C SER A 121 -24.03 -3.90 -11.76
N GLU A 122 -24.66 -3.06 -12.58
CA GLU A 122 -24.79 -3.26 -14.03
C GLU A 122 -23.43 -3.16 -14.74
N GLY A 123 -22.53 -2.26 -14.31
CA GLY A 123 -21.16 -2.21 -14.82
C GLY A 123 -20.36 -3.47 -14.49
N VAL A 124 -20.50 -3.95 -13.25
CA VAL A 124 -19.87 -5.19 -12.77
C VAL A 124 -20.41 -6.42 -13.52
N LYS A 125 -21.69 -6.42 -13.89
CA LYS A 125 -22.27 -7.44 -14.76
C LYS A 125 -21.56 -7.52 -16.11
N TYR A 126 -21.33 -6.39 -16.78
CA TYR A 126 -20.58 -6.38 -18.04
C TYR A 126 -19.16 -6.91 -17.90
N VAL A 127 -18.48 -6.60 -16.79
CA VAL A 127 -17.16 -7.14 -16.47
C VAL A 127 -17.23 -8.67 -16.31
N SER A 128 -18.23 -9.13 -15.57
CA SER A 128 -18.45 -10.55 -15.24
C SER A 128 -18.84 -11.40 -16.46
N GLU A 129 -19.48 -10.81 -17.47
CA GLU A 129 -19.92 -11.49 -18.70
C GLU A 129 -18.89 -11.42 -19.85
N SER A 130 -17.75 -10.76 -19.63
CA SER A 130 -16.76 -10.50 -20.69
C SER A 130 -15.75 -11.64 -20.87
N GLU A 131 -15.79 -12.32 -22.03
CA GLU A 131 -14.75 -13.28 -22.41
C GLU A 131 -13.37 -12.60 -22.58
N ASN A 132 -13.35 -11.32 -22.98
CA ASN A 132 -12.11 -10.57 -23.15
C ASN A 132 -11.33 -10.40 -21.84
N LEU A 133 -11.99 -10.53 -20.69
CA LEU A 133 -11.36 -10.40 -19.37
C LEU A 133 -10.98 -11.73 -18.73
N LYS A 134 -11.04 -12.86 -19.47
CA LYS A 134 -10.77 -14.20 -18.92
C LYS A 134 -9.36 -14.45 -18.39
N ASN A 135 -8.41 -13.58 -18.77
CA ASN A 135 -7.00 -13.67 -18.37
C ASN A 135 -6.70 -12.86 -17.09
N LEU A 136 -7.69 -12.21 -16.49
CA LEU A 136 -7.49 -11.41 -15.28
C LEU A 136 -7.05 -12.28 -14.09
N MET A 137 -5.98 -11.83 -13.45
CA MET A 137 -5.45 -12.36 -12.20
C MET A 137 -5.66 -11.36 -11.05
N LEU A 138 -5.62 -10.07 -11.35
CA LEU A 138 -5.94 -8.99 -10.42
C LEU A 138 -7.13 -8.20 -10.93
N LEU A 139 -8.17 -8.14 -10.11
CA LEU A 139 -9.34 -7.31 -10.37
C LEU A 139 -9.61 -6.44 -9.14
N ASP A 140 -9.55 -5.13 -9.36
CA ASP A 140 -9.92 -4.14 -8.37
C ASP A 140 -11.18 -3.42 -8.85
N LEU A 141 -12.26 -3.65 -8.10
CA LEU A 141 -13.58 -3.06 -8.27
C LEU A 141 -13.93 -2.23 -7.03
N SER A 142 -12.94 -1.74 -6.28
CA SER A 142 -13.18 -0.86 -5.14
C SER A 142 -13.97 0.40 -5.55
N PHE A 143 -14.77 0.94 -4.64
CA PHE A 143 -15.47 2.21 -4.83
C PHE A 143 -16.36 2.23 -6.11
N ASN A 144 -17.32 1.31 -6.19
CA ASN A 144 -18.27 1.22 -7.32
C ASN A 144 -19.74 1.14 -6.94
N ASP A 145 -20.09 1.15 -5.65
CA ASP A 145 -21.48 1.07 -5.17
C ASP A 145 -22.26 -0.11 -5.79
N MET A 146 -21.62 -1.27 -5.90
CA MET A 146 -22.20 -2.42 -6.61
C MET A 146 -23.13 -3.29 -5.75
N GLY A 147 -23.03 -3.20 -4.41
CA GLY A 147 -23.80 -4.01 -3.47
C GLY A 147 -23.66 -5.53 -3.67
N ASP A 148 -24.55 -6.28 -3.01
CA ASP A 148 -24.57 -7.74 -3.09
C ASP A 148 -24.91 -8.26 -4.50
N GLU A 149 -25.67 -7.48 -5.29
CA GLU A 149 -26.02 -7.82 -6.67
C GLU A 149 -24.78 -7.85 -7.57
N GLY A 150 -23.89 -6.86 -7.47
CA GLY A 150 -22.61 -6.86 -8.20
C GLY A 150 -21.76 -8.09 -7.85
N VAL A 151 -21.69 -8.43 -6.57
CA VAL A 151 -20.98 -9.62 -6.10
C VAL A 151 -21.59 -10.91 -6.67
N GLN A 152 -22.91 -10.98 -6.83
CA GLN A 152 -23.57 -12.12 -7.45
C GLN A 152 -23.10 -12.35 -8.90
N PHE A 153 -22.92 -11.28 -9.68
CA PHE A 153 -22.39 -11.41 -11.04
C PHE A 153 -20.95 -11.92 -11.05
N ILE A 154 -20.09 -11.41 -10.17
CA ILE A 154 -18.71 -11.86 -10.03
C ILE A 154 -18.67 -13.35 -9.65
N ALA A 155 -19.45 -13.73 -8.64
CA ALA A 155 -19.52 -15.10 -8.15
C ALA A 155 -19.98 -16.09 -9.23
N ASN A 156 -20.86 -15.66 -10.14
CA ASN A 156 -21.39 -16.50 -11.23
C ASN A 156 -20.53 -16.46 -12.51
N SER A 157 -19.51 -15.62 -12.59
CA SER A 157 -18.69 -15.49 -13.79
C SER A 157 -17.78 -16.69 -14.00
N SER A 158 -17.92 -17.36 -15.15
CA SER A 158 -16.99 -18.39 -15.61
C SER A 158 -15.71 -17.82 -16.22
N TYR A 159 -15.66 -16.51 -16.47
CA TYR A 159 -14.49 -15.84 -17.04
C TYR A 159 -13.52 -15.34 -15.96
N LEU A 160 -13.99 -15.10 -14.74
CA LEU A 160 -13.17 -14.54 -13.65
C LEU A 160 -12.50 -15.61 -12.76
N ASN A 161 -12.37 -16.84 -13.25
CA ASN A 161 -11.87 -17.96 -12.45
C ASN A 161 -10.35 -18.00 -12.19
N ASN A 162 -9.60 -17.18 -12.93
CA ASN A 162 -8.15 -17.03 -12.79
C ASN A 162 -7.75 -15.96 -11.76
N ILE A 163 -8.72 -15.26 -11.14
CA ILE A 163 -8.43 -14.21 -10.19
C ILE A 163 -7.73 -14.77 -8.95
N THR A 164 -6.58 -14.18 -8.64
CA THR A 164 -5.78 -14.43 -7.44
C THR A 164 -5.80 -13.26 -6.46
N SER A 165 -6.13 -12.06 -6.93
CA SER A 165 -6.28 -10.86 -6.10
C SER A 165 -7.58 -10.14 -6.47
N LEU A 166 -8.48 -10.02 -5.50
CA LEU A 166 -9.78 -9.39 -5.68
C LEU A 166 -9.97 -8.28 -4.65
N ASP A 167 -10.17 -7.06 -5.12
CA ASP A 167 -10.51 -5.92 -4.27
C ASP A 167 -11.94 -5.47 -4.53
N LEU A 168 -12.77 -5.57 -3.48
CA LEU A 168 -14.17 -5.16 -3.46
C LEU A 168 -14.44 -4.14 -2.35
N GLY A 169 -13.43 -3.41 -1.88
CA GLY A 169 -13.62 -2.40 -0.83
C GLY A 169 -14.56 -1.27 -1.22
N GLU A 170 -15.20 -0.60 -0.26
CA GLU A 170 -16.08 0.55 -0.51
C GLU A 170 -17.23 0.26 -1.51
N ASN A 171 -17.98 -0.83 -1.32
CA ASN A 171 -19.01 -1.27 -2.29
C ASN A 171 -20.39 -1.54 -1.68
N ASN A 172 -20.61 -1.18 -0.42
CA ASN A 172 -21.87 -1.44 0.29
C ASN A 172 -22.26 -2.94 0.29
N ILE A 173 -21.27 -3.84 0.34
CA ILE A 173 -21.48 -5.29 0.38
C ILE A 173 -21.94 -5.71 1.77
N GLY A 174 -23.00 -6.49 1.85
CA GLY A 174 -23.54 -7.05 3.08
C GLY A 174 -23.18 -8.53 3.26
N ASN A 175 -23.83 -9.15 4.24
CA ASN A 175 -23.64 -10.57 4.57
C ASN A 175 -23.92 -11.50 3.37
N GLU A 176 -24.91 -11.18 2.53
CA GLU A 176 -25.30 -12.05 1.41
C GLU A 176 -24.26 -12.02 0.28
N GLY A 177 -23.70 -10.86 -0.04
CA GLY A 177 -22.59 -10.76 -0.99
C GLY A 177 -21.38 -11.57 -0.53
N VAL A 178 -21.02 -11.47 0.75
CA VAL A 178 -19.91 -12.27 1.31
C VAL A 178 -20.19 -13.77 1.20
N LYS A 179 -21.40 -14.23 1.53
CA LYS A 179 -21.80 -15.63 1.37
C LYS A 179 -21.61 -16.12 -0.08
N LEU A 180 -21.90 -15.28 -1.07
CA LEU A 180 -21.71 -15.63 -2.49
C LEU A 180 -20.23 -15.79 -2.84
N ILE A 181 -19.36 -14.89 -2.37
CA ILE A 181 -17.89 -14.98 -2.60
C ILE A 181 -17.33 -16.27 -2.02
N VAL A 182 -17.73 -16.62 -0.79
CA VAL A 182 -17.14 -17.75 -0.08
C VAL A 182 -17.74 -19.09 -0.46
N SER A 183 -18.85 -19.11 -1.22
CA SER A 183 -19.54 -20.31 -1.68
C SER A 183 -19.33 -20.61 -3.17
N THR A 184 -18.92 -19.66 -4.00
CA THR A 184 -18.70 -19.88 -5.45
C THR A 184 -17.53 -20.83 -5.74
N GLU A 185 -17.62 -21.59 -6.83
CA GLU A 185 -16.50 -22.41 -7.36
C GLU A 185 -15.55 -21.62 -8.27
N ASN A 186 -15.91 -20.40 -8.65
CA ASN A 186 -15.12 -19.61 -9.60
C ASN A 186 -13.91 -18.95 -8.92
N LEU A 187 -13.95 -18.65 -7.61
CA LEU A 187 -12.90 -17.88 -6.91
C LEU A 187 -11.96 -18.73 -6.04
N ASN A 188 -11.70 -19.98 -6.43
CA ASN A 188 -10.90 -20.96 -5.66
C ASN A 188 -9.36 -20.69 -5.67
N ASN A 189 -8.91 -19.62 -6.33
CA ASN A 189 -7.49 -19.26 -6.47
C ASN A 189 -7.10 -17.97 -5.73
N LEU A 190 -8.02 -17.40 -4.93
CA LEU A 190 -7.75 -16.18 -4.20
C LEU A 190 -6.60 -16.35 -3.20
N THR A 191 -5.63 -15.45 -3.33
CA THR A 191 -4.49 -15.27 -2.42
C THR A 191 -4.60 -13.93 -1.68
N SER A 192 -5.27 -12.95 -2.28
CA SER A 192 -5.53 -11.63 -1.69
C SER A 192 -7.00 -11.28 -1.84
N LEU A 193 -7.63 -10.91 -0.73
CA LEU A 193 -9.02 -10.49 -0.69
C LEU A 193 -9.15 -9.22 0.14
N TYR A 194 -9.65 -8.16 -0.49
CA TYR A 194 -9.93 -6.88 0.15
C TYR A 194 -11.43 -6.66 0.17
N LEU A 195 -11.96 -6.44 1.37
CA LEU A 195 -13.37 -6.19 1.61
C LEU A 195 -13.56 -5.00 2.56
N TYR A 196 -12.59 -4.08 2.62
CA TYR A 196 -12.64 -2.93 3.50
C TYR A 196 -13.85 -2.01 3.24
N ASP A 197 -14.30 -1.29 4.26
CA ASP A 197 -15.41 -0.32 4.15
C ASP A 197 -16.66 -0.91 3.48
N ASN A 198 -17.16 -1.98 4.09
CA ASN A 198 -18.38 -2.68 3.72
C ASN A 198 -19.19 -2.99 4.99
N ASN A 199 -20.30 -3.70 4.85
CA ASN A 199 -21.23 -4.03 5.94
C ASN A 199 -21.19 -5.53 6.26
N ILE A 200 -19.98 -6.10 6.40
CA ILE A 200 -19.76 -7.56 6.47
C ILE A 200 -20.28 -8.19 7.77
N GLY A 201 -20.43 -7.42 8.85
CA GLY A 201 -21.09 -7.83 10.09
C GLY A 201 -20.61 -9.17 10.68
N HIS A 202 -21.32 -9.67 11.70
CA HIS A 202 -20.98 -10.96 12.32
C HIS A 202 -21.17 -12.14 11.36
N VAL A 203 -22.30 -12.15 10.64
CA VAL A 203 -22.70 -13.28 9.79
C VAL A 203 -21.78 -13.43 8.58
N GLY A 204 -21.31 -12.32 7.99
CA GLY A 204 -20.32 -12.38 6.91
C GLY A 204 -18.97 -12.88 7.39
N VAL A 205 -18.49 -12.45 8.57
CA VAL A 205 -17.25 -12.98 9.16
C VAL A 205 -17.37 -14.49 9.46
N GLU A 206 -18.50 -14.94 9.98
CA GLU A 206 -18.77 -16.37 10.18
C GLU A 206 -18.73 -17.14 8.85
N ALA A 207 -19.31 -16.58 7.78
CA ALA A 207 -19.27 -17.18 6.45
C ALA A 207 -17.83 -17.28 5.91
N ILE A 208 -17.02 -16.22 6.06
CA ILE A 208 -15.59 -16.19 5.68
C ILE A 208 -14.81 -17.26 6.44
N THR A 209 -14.98 -17.33 7.75
CA THR A 209 -14.17 -18.20 8.62
C THR A 209 -14.55 -19.67 8.52
N ASN A 210 -15.73 -19.99 8.01
CA ASN A 210 -16.18 -21.35 7.73
C ASN A 210 -15.84 -21.86 6.32
N SER A 211 -15.40 -20.99 5.40
CA SER A 211 -15.13 -21.41 4.02
C SER A 211 -13.73 -21.98 3.83
N GLU A 212 -13.67 -23.24 3.39
CA GLU A 212 -12.41 -23.91 3.04
C GLU A 212 -11.79 -23.38 1.75
N LYS A 213 -12.53 -22.62 0.95
CA LYS A 213 -12.06 -22.10 -0.34
C LYS A 213 -11.01 -21.01 -0.20
N LEU A 214 -10.97 -20.35 0.96
CA LEU A 214 -10.03 -19.28 1.27
C LEU A 214 -8.69 -19.77 1.88
N HIS A 215 -8.41 -21.08 1.84
CA HIS A 215 -7.17 -21.67 2.41
C HIS A 215 -5.86 -21.18 1.76
N LYS A 216 -5.93 -20.57 0.57
CA LYS A 216 -4.79 -19.99 -0.15
C LYS A 216 -4.54 -18.53 0.20
N LEU A 217 -5.40 -17.89 1.01
CA LEU A 217 -5.22 -16.49 1.35
C LEU A 217 -3.91 -16.26 2.11
N THR A 218 -3.15 -15.29 1.61
CA THR A 218 -1.97 -14.72 2.24
C THR A 218 -2.23 -13.28 2.69
N LEU A 219 -3.27 -12.63 2.16
CA LEU A 219 -3.69 -11.29 2.54
C LEU A 219 -5.21 -11.25 2.71
N LEU A 220 -5.63 -10.66 3.83
CA LEU A 220 -7.03 -10.36 4.11
C LEU A 220 -7.16 -8.95 4.69
N ASP A 221 -7.98 -8.13 4.05
CA ASP A 221 -8.36 -6.80 4.55
C ASP A 221 -9.86 -6.77 4.84
N LEU A 222 -10.19 -6.58 6.12
CA LEU A 222 -11.55 -6.42 6.62
C LEU A 222 -11.68 -5.09 7.40
N SER A 223 -10.82 -4.11 7.12
CA SER A 223 -10.89 -2.81 7.79
C SER A 223 -12.24 -2.12 7.58
N SER A 224 -12.66 -1.28 8.52
CA SER A 224 -13.92 -0.52 8.44
C SER A 224 -15.18 -1.38 8.17
N ASN A 225 -15.40 -2.47 8.91
CA ASN A 225 -16.56 -3.36 8.74
C ASN A 225 -17.42 -3.49 10.03
N ASP A 226 -17.30 -2.52 10.93
CA ASP A 226 -17.98 -2.47 12.24
C ASP A 226 -17.83 -3.77 13.06
N MET A 227 -16.66 -4.41 12.97
CA MET A 227 -16.39 -5.67 13.67
C MET A 227 -15.97 -5.44 15.12
N GLY A 228 -16.25 -6.42 15.98
CA GLY A 228 -15.85 -6.46 17.38
C GLY A 228 -14.80 -7.51 17.71
N PRO A 229 -14.55 -7.73 19.02
CA PRO A 229 -13.60 -8.75 19.48
C PRO A 229 -14.05 -10.19 19.20
N GLU A 230 -15.36 -10.46 19.08
CA GLU A 230 -15.86 -11.81 18.77
C GLU A 230 -15.55 -12.20 17.32
N GLU A 231 -15.74 -11.27 16.38
CA GLU A 231 -15.35 -11.46 14.98
C GLU A 231 -13.83 -11.64 14.85
N THR A 232 -13.06 -10.87 15.62
CA THR A 232 -11.60 -11.05 15.69
C THR A 232 -11.21 -12.46 16.16
N LYS A 233 -11.92 -13.02 17.14
CA LYS A 233 -11.70 -14.41 17.59
C LYS A 233 -12.04 -15.42 16.50
N LEU A 234 -13.12 -15.21 15.74
CA LEU A 234 -13.46 -16.08 14.61
C LEU A 234 -12.34 -16.09 13.56
N ILE A 235 -11.88 -14.91 13.15
CA ILE A 235 -10.80 -14.75 12.16
C ILE A 235 -9.52 -15.43 12.64
N THR A 236 -9.11 -15.17 13.87
CA THR A 236 -7.85 -15.69 14.42
C THR A 236 -7.89 -17.19 14.69
N ASN A 237 -9.06 -17.77 14.97
CA ASN A 237 -9.23 -19.22 15.15
C ASN A 237 -9.50 -19.97 13.84
N CYS A 238 -9.66 -19.28 12.71
CA CYS A 238 -9.91 -19.91 11.42
C CYS A 238 -8.70 -20.76 10.98
N LYS A 239 -8.91 -22.09 10.89
CA LYS A 239 -7.86 -23.05 10.51
C LYS A 239 -7.34 -22.88 9.08
N TYR A 240 -8.10 -22.20 8.22
CA TYR A 240 -7.74 -21.94 6.82
C TYR A 240 -6.82 -20.72 6.67
N PHE A 241 -6.69 -19.88 7.70
CA PHE A 241 -5.89 -18.65 7.67
C PHE A 241 -4.45 -18.83 8.19
N ASN A 242 -3.96 -20.07 8.20
CA ASN A 242 -2.60 -20.38 8.64
C ASN A 242 -1.49 -19.89 7.67
N ASN A 243 -1.86 -19.46 6.45
CA ASN A 243 -0.96 -18.91 5.44
C ASN A 243 -1.00 -17.37 5.38
N LEU A 244 -1.80 -16.70 6.22
CA LEU A 244 -1.86 -15.24 6.22
C LEU A 244 -0.50 -14.64 6.58
N THR A 245 -0.07 -13.73 5.73
CA THR A 245 1.12 -12.90 5.87
C THR A 245 0.75 -11.44 6.13
N SER A 246 -0.43 -11.01 5.69
CA SER A 246 -0.96 -9.67 5.90
C SER A 246 -2.40 -9.74 6.39
N LEU A 247 -2.69 -9.00 7.47
CA LEU A 247 -4.02 -8.87 8.04
C LEU A 247 -4.29 -7.41 8.41
N ASP A 248 -5.35 -6.83 7.85
CA ASP A 248 -5.84 -5.51 8.23
C ASP A 248 -7.22 -5.60 8.88
N LEU A 249 -7.30 -5.16 10.14
CA LEU A 249 -8.52 -5.02 10.94
C LEU A 249 -8.67 -3.59 11.47
N SER A 250 -8.07 -2.61 10.79
CA SER A 250 -8.16 -1.20 11.14
C SER A 250 -9.60 -0.70 11.12
N PHE A 251 -9.88 0.34 11.89
CA PHE A 251 -11.19 0.98 11.96
C PHE A 251 -12.33 0.00 12.34
N ASN A 252 -12.01 -1.03 13.12
CA ASN A 252 -12.96 -1.93 13.76
C ASN A 252 -12.75 -1.93 15.28
N ASN A 253 -13.74 -2.28 16.09
CA ASN A 253 -13.59 -2.36 17.54
C ASN A 253 -12.91 -3.67 18.00
N VAL A 254 -11.66 -3.90 17.59
CA VAL A 254 -10.87 -5.10 17.96
C VAL A 254 -10.71 -5.19 19.48
N SER A 255 -10.47 -4.06 20.17
CA SER A 255 -10.24 -3.95 21.61
C SER A 255 -9.05 -4.77 22.14
N SER A 256 -8.78 -4.70 23.44
CA SER A 256 -7.77 -5.54 24.09
C SER A 256 -8.09 -7.03 24.03
N VAL A 257 -9.37 -7.41 23.99
CA VAL A 257 -9.82 -8.81 23.87
C VAL A 257 -9.48 -9.39 22.50
N GLY A 258 -9.70 -8.63 21.42
CA GLY A 258 -9.32 -9.05 20.07
C GLY A 258 -7.81 -9.07 19.87
N ALA A 259 -7.09 -8.08 20.42
CA ALA A 259 -5.63 -8.08 20.43
C ALA A 259 -5.04 -9.31 21.15
N GLU A 260 -5.64 -9.73 22.27
CA GLU A 260 -5.27 -10.96 22.96
C GLU A 260 -5.48 -12.19 22.08
N ALA A 261 -6.62 -12.27 21.37
CA ALA A 261 -6.93 -13.37 20.47
C ALA A 261 -5.91 -13.47 19.32
N ILE A 262 -5.57 -12.34 18.69
CA ILE A 262 -4.52 -12.27 17.65
C ILE A 262 -3.19 -12.74 18.23
N ALA A 263 -2.79 -12.19 19.38
CA ALA A 263 -1.51 -12.47 20.03
C ALA A 263 -1.34 -13.93 20.45
N LYS A 264 -2.43 -14.66 20.73
CA LYS A 264 -2.42 -16.06 21.16
C LYS A 264 -2.67 -17.06 20.04
N SER A 265 -2.99 -16.61 18.83
CA SER A 265 -3.34 -17.50 17.73
C SER A 265 -2.12 -18.05 17.01
N SER A 266 -1.99 -19.38 17.01
CA SER A 266 -0.99 -20.08 16.20
C SER A 266 -1.23 -20.02 14.69
N ASN A 267 -2.44 -19.65 14.24
CA ASN A 267 -2.74 -19.43 12.83
C ASN A 267 -2.09 -18.14 12.31
N MET A 268 -1.86 -17.15 13.19
CA MET A 268 -1.27 -15.85 12.83
C MET A 268 0.27 -15.85 12.82
N LYS A 269 0.89 -17.04 12.96
CA LYS A 269 2.35 -17.17 13.12
C LYS A 269 3.18 -16.74 11.90
N ASN A 270 2.55 -16.62 10.73
CA ASN A 270 3.19 -16.26 9.47
C ASN A 270 3.00 -14.77 9.12
N LEU A 271 2.32 -14.00 9.97
CA LEU A 271 2.10 -12.58 9.74
C LEU A 271 3.44 -11.82 9.69
N THR A 272 3.61 -11.07 8.61
CA THR A 272 4.67 -10.09 8.40
C THR A 272 4.13 -8.67 8.44
N SER A 273 2.84 -8.47 8.14
CA SER A 273 2.15 -7.19 8.24
C SER A 273 0.87 -7.31 9.05
N LEU A 274 0.69 -6.44 10.04
CA LEU A 274 -0.50 -6.36 10.88
C LEU A 274 -0.91 -4.91 11.07
N SER A 275 -2.15 -4.60 10.71
CA SER A 275 -2.73 -3.27 10.86
C SER A 275 -3.96 -3.32 11.77
N LEU A 276 -3.89 -2.55 12.86
CA LEU A 276 -4.92 -2.38 13.89
C LEU A 276 -5.12 -0.89 14.18
N SER A 277 -5.02 -0.05 13.14
CA SER A 277 -5.17 1.40 13.28
C SER A 277 -6.60 1.73 13.68
N SER A 278 -6.78 2.64 14.64
CA SER A 278 -8.12 3.06 15.10
C SER A 278 -8.97 1.89 15.59
N SER A 279 -8.36 0.86 16.20
CA SER A 279 -9.05 -0.38 16.56
C SER A 279 -9.40 -0.52 18.06
N ASN A 280 -9.44 0.60 18.78
CA ASN A 280 -9.71 0.69 20.21
C ASN A 280 -8.75 -0.17 21.07
N ILE A 281 -7.49 -0.28 20.65
CA ILE A 281 -6.46 -0.99 21.39
C ILE A 281 -5.99 -0.10 22.55
N ASP A 282 -6.13 -0.60 23.78
CA ASP A 282 -5.61 0.07 24.97
C ASP A 282 -4.21 -0.45 25.35
N ARG A 283 -3.71 -0.04 26.51
CA ARG A 283 -2.42 -0.49 27.07
C ARG A 283 -2.30 -2.01 27.25
N ASP A 284 -3.40 -2.69 27.56
CA ASP A 284 -3.42 -4.14 27.78
C ASP A 284 -3.42 -4.88 26.44
N GLY A 285 -4.15 -4.36 25.44
CA GLY A 285 -4.05 -4.82 24.07
C GLY A 285 -2.63 -4.68 23.49
N ALA A 286 -1.99 -3.53 23.71
CA ALA A 286 -0.61 -3.29 23.31
C ALA A 286 0.35 -4.33 23.91
N LYS A 287 0.20 -4.62 25.20
CA LYS A 287 0.98 -5.64 25.91
C LYS A 287 0.86 -7.00 25.21
N TYR A 288 -0.34 -7.42 24.84
CA TYR A 288 -0.53 -8.71 24.17
C TYR A 288 0.18 -8.78 22.82
N ILE A 289 0.02 -7.76 21.98
CA ILE A 289 0.67 -7.71 20.66
C ILE A 289 2.19 -7.78 20.80
N PHE A 290 2.78 -6.92 21.63
CA PHE A 290 4.25 -6.89 21.77
C PHE A 290 4.81 -8.14 22.47
N ALA A 291 4.05 -8.80 23.34
CA ALA A 291 4.49 -10.01 24.04
C ALA A 291 4.21 -11.31 23.27
N SER A 292 3.56 -11.26 22.10
CA SER A 292 3.14 -12.46 21.37
C SER A 292 4.32 -13.27 20.83
N GLU A 293 4.36 -14.57 21.13
CA GLU A 293 5.34 -15.52 20.56
C GLU A 293 5.01 -15.93 19.11
N TYR A 294 3.78 -15.69 18.66
CA TYR A 294 3.32 -16.00 17.32
C TYR A 294 3.62 -14.87 16.33
N LEU A 295 3.57 -13.61 16.78
CA LEU A 295 3.82 -12.44 15.93
C LEU A 295 5.30 -12.07 15.73
N LYS A 296 6.23 -12.99 16.02
CA LYS A 296 7.68 -12.73 16.00
C LYS A 296 8.28 -12.41 14.62
N TYR A 297 7.53 -12.64 13.54
CA TYR A 297 7.95 -12.35 12.17
C TYR A 297 7.35 -11.06 11.61
N LEU A 298 6.64 -10.29 12.42
CA LEU A 298 6.13 -8.98 12.01
C LEU A 298 7.28 -8.06 11.58
N MET A 299 7.15 -7.54 10.37
CA MET A 299 8.01 -6.54 9.76
C MET A 299 7.31 -5.18 9.73
N GLU A 300 5.98 -5.18 9.61
CA GLU A 300 5.15 -3.98 9.58
C GLU A 300 4.07 -4.08 10.65
N LEU A 301 4.01 -3.06 11.51
CA LEU A 301 3.01 -2.97 12.56
C LEU A 301 2.42 -1.56 12.59
N ASN A 302 1.12 -1.47 12.34
CA ASN A 302 0.36 -0.24 12.44
C ASN A 302 -0.60 -0.29 13.63
N LEU A 303 -0.30 0.53 14.66
CA LEU A 303 -1.15 0.74 15.83
C LEU A 303 -1.61 2.19 15.94
N GLN A 304 -1.64 2.93 14.83
CA GLN A 304 -2.06 4.33 14.80
C GLN A 304 -3.42 4.54 15.50
N CYS A 305 -3.60 5.70 16.14
CA CYS A 305 -4.89 6.18 16.64
C CYS A 305 -5.59 5.21 17.61
N ASN A 306 -4.79 4.63 18.51
CA ASN A 306 -5.24 3.82 19.62
C ASN A 306 -4.98 4.57 20.95
N ASN A 307 -5.20 3.90 22.09
CA ASN A 307 -4.98 4.48 23.42
C ASN A 307 -3.92 3.70 24.20
N LEU A 308 -2.77 3.43 23.57
CA LEU A 308 -1.70 2.62 24.16
C LEU A 308 -1.08 3.31 25.39
N GLY A 309 -0.86 4.63 25.31
CA GLY A 309 -0.14 5.41 26.32
C GLY A 309 1.30 4.94 26.54
N THR A 310 1.99 5.55 27.51
CA THR A 310 3.35 5.15 27.89
C THR A 310 3.42 3.70 28.38
N GLU A 311 2.44 3.26 29.19
CA GLU A 311 2.42 1.91 29.77
C GLU A 311 2.28 0.81 28.70
N GLY A 312 1.47 1.02 27.67
CA GLY A 312 1.30 0.04 26.59
C GLY A 312 2.60 -0.16 25.78
N ILE A 313 3.34 0.93 25.54
CA ILE A 313 4.61 0.88 24.78
C ILE A 313 5.77 0.31 25.61
N ARG A 314 5.69 0.25 26.94
CA ARG A 314 6.76 -0.32 27.78
C ARG A 314 7.20 -1.72 27.31
N TYR A 315 6.28 -2.54 26.82
CA TYR A 315 6.57 -3.88 26.32
C TYR A 315 7.47 -3.90 25.07
N ILE A 316 7.51 -2.82 24.29
CA ILE A 316 8.43 -2.69 23.15
C ILE A 316 9.91 -2.68 23.58
N SER A 317 10.19 -2.23 24.82
CA SER A 317 11.55 -2.11 25.35
C SER A 317 12.09 -3.41 25.94
N ILE A 318 11.21 -4.38 26.23
CA ILE A 318 11.57 -5.63 26.92
C ILE A 318 11.27 -6.89 26.10
N SER A 319 10.48 -6.80 25.03
CA SER A 319 10.10 -7.97 24.23
C SER A 319 11.07 -8.23 23.10
N ASP A 320 11.54 -9.47 22.98
CA ASP A 320 12.37 -9.95 21.86
C ASP A 320 11.56 -10.27 20.60
N ASN A 321 10.22 -10.24 20.69
CA ASN A 321 9.33 -10.61 19.60
C ASN A 321 9.16 -9.49 18.54
N VAL A 322 9.61 -8.26 18.84
CA VAL A 322 9.52 -7.11 17.91
C VAL A 322 10.79 -6.88 17.08
N LYS A 323 11.77 -7.79 17.16
CA LYS A 323 13.11 -7.59 16.57
C LYS A 323 13.15 -7.47 15.06
N ASN A 324 12.12 -7.95 14.37
CA ASN A 324 12.02 -7.96 12.91
C ASN A 324 11.25 -6.75 12.36
N ILE A 325 10.69 -5.91 13.23
CA ILE A 325 9.93 -4.74 12.79
C ILE A 325 10.86 -3.76 12.07
N THR A 326 10.45 -3.39 10.87
CA THR A 326 11.12 -2.41 9.99
C THR A 326 10.26 -1.16 9.80
N CYS A 327 8.93 -1.32 9.76
CA CYS A 327 7.96 -0.23 9.69
C CYS A 327 7.06 -0.25 10.93
N LEU A 328 7.07 0.84 11.68
CA LEU A 328 6.31 0.97 12.92
C LEU A 328 5.53 2.28 12.96
N ASP A 329 4.20 2.18 12.98
CA ASP A 329 3.32 3.32 13.19
C ASP A 329 2.68 3.28 14.58
N LEU A 330 3.08 4.22 15.44
CA LEU A 330 2.51 4.44 16.77
C LEU A 330 1.88 5.83 16.87
N SER A 331 1.59 6.48 15.75
CA SER A 331 1.05 7.83 15.75
C SER A 331 -0.28 7.91 16.49
N ARG A 332 -0.58 9.08 17.07
CA ARG A 332 -1.84 9.35 17.81
C ARG A 332 -2.10 8.45 19.02
N ASN A 333 -1.06 7.98 19.74
CA ASN A 333 -1.17 7.09 20.91
C ASN A 333 -0.81 7.70 22.29
N PHE A 334 -0.67 9.03 22.38
CA PHE A 334 -0.37 9.74 23.66
C PHE A 334 0.81 9.16 24.46
N LEU A 335 1.95 8.93 23.79
CA LEU A 335 3.10 8.25 24.37
C LEU A 335 3.89 9.10 25.38
N GLY A 336 3.94 10.43 25.18
CA GLY A 336 4.75 11.33 26.00
C GLY A 336 6.27 11.17 25.81
N PRO A 337 7.08 12.02 26.47
CA PRO A 337 8.55 11.93 26.43
C PRO A 337 9.10 10.60 26.93
N GLU A 338 8.50 10.02 27.98
CA GLU A 338 8.91 8.71 28.50
C GLU A 338 8.63 7.57 27.49
N GLY A 339 7.55 7.66 26.71
CA GLY A 339 7.31 6.70 25.63
C GLY A 339 8.38 6.75 24.55
N ALA A 340 8.80 7.96 24.14
CA ALA A 340 9.92 8.13 23.22
C ALA A 340 11.24 7.57 23.78
N LYS A 341 11.48 7.69 25.08
CA LYS A 341 12.64 7.11 25.75
C LYS A 341 12.62 5.59 25.73
N LEU A 342 11.47 4.97 26.00
CA LEU A 342 11.30 3.51 25.93
C LEU A 342 11.60 2.98 24.53
N ILE A 343 11.05 3.62 23.50
CA ILE A 343 11.32 3.30 22.08
C ILE A 343 12.82 3.44 21.78
N SER A 344 13.41 4.58 22.14
CA SER A 344 14.82 4.89 21.89
C SER A 344 15.78 3.92 22.58
N SER A 345 15.41 3.38 23.75
CA SER A 345 16.20 2.43 24.52
C SER A 345 16.06 0.98 24.07
N SER A 346 15.05 0.65 23.26
CA SER A 346 14.79 -0.73 22.84
C SER A 346 15.84 -1.23 21.85
N CYS A 347 16.67 -2.18 22.27
CA CYS A 347 17.64 -2.85 21.40
C CYS A 347 16.97 -3.72 20.32
N ASN A 348 15.69 -4.06 20.51
CA ASN A 348 14.90 -4.84 19.59
C ASN A 348 14.33 -3.99 18.43
N LEU A 349 14.35 -2.66 18.51
CA LEU A 349 13.95 -1.80 17.40
C LEU A 349 15.11 -1.40 16.46
N LYS A 350 16.26 -2.08 16.56
CA LYS A 350 17.46 -1.76 15.77
C LYS A 350 17.29 -1.90 14.25
N ASN A 351 16.27 -2.63 13.81
CA ASN A 351 15.98 -2.86 12.39
C ASN A 351 14.90 -1.90 11.85
N VAL A 352 14.35 -1.02 12.69
CA VAL A 352 13.34 -0.04 12.25
C VAL A 352 13.98 0.97 11.30
N THR A 353 13.42 1.06 10.10
CA THR A 353 13.81 2.02 9.06
C THR A 353 12.75 3.09 8.84
N SER A 354 11.50 2.82 9.19
CA SER A 354 10.36 3.73 9.12
C SER A 354 9.66 3.80 10.48
N LEU A 355 9.64 4.99 11.07
CA LEU A 355 9.03 5.24 12.38
C LEU A 355 8.10 6.44 12.33
N ASN A 356 6.81 6.20 12.60
CA ASN A 356 5.81 7.24 12.74
C ASN A 356 5.40 7.41 14.20
N LEU A 357 5.71 8.58 14.76
CA LEU A 357 5.34 9.04 16.08
C LEU A 357 4.54 10.35 16.02
N SER A 358 3.89 10.63 14.89
CA SER A 358 3.05 11.82 14.75
C SER A 358 2.00 11.91 15.86
N ARG A 359 1.81 13.11 16.43
CA ARG A 359 0.76 13.36 17.43
C ARG A 359 0.80 12.43 18.65
N THR A 360 2.00 12.11 19.14
CA THR A 360 2.24 11.26 20.32
C THR A 360 2.63 12.05 21.58
N ARG A 361 2.70 13.39 21.48
CA ARG A 361 3.05 14.32 22.57
C ARG A 361 4.47 14.10 23.12
N ILE A 362 5.42 13.74 22.28
CA ILE A 362 6.79 13.45 22.73
C ILE A 362 7.58 14.72 23.12
N GLY A 363 7.21 15.89 22.61
CA GLY A 363 7.90 17.15 22.89
C GLY A 363 9.37 17.17 22.47
N HIS A 364 10.07 18.23 22.86
CA HIS A 364 11.51 18.37 22.62
C HIS A 364 12.34 17.35 23.42
N GLU A 365 11.93 16.98 24.64
CA GLU A 365 12.63 15.98 25.44
C GLU A 365 12.56 14.58 24.81
N GLY A 366 11.39 14.18 24.27
CA GLY A 366 11.27 12.95 23.50
C GLY A 366 12.08 13.00 22.19
N THR A 367 12.10 14.16 21.54
CA THR A 367 12.92 14.37 20.33
C THR A 367 14.42 14.25 20.63
N LYS A 368 14.88 14.75 21.77
CA LYS A 368 16.27 14.65 22.24
C LYS A 368 16.71 13.18 22.38
N VAL A 369 15.89 12.35 23.02
CA VAL A 369 16.25 10.93 23.23
C VAL A 369 16.22 10.14 21.92
N ILE A 370 15.27 10.42 21.01
CA ILE A 370 15.23 9.81 19.68
C ILE A 370 16.49 10.19 18.89
N SER A 371 16.84 11.48 18.90
CA SER A 371 18.02 12.02 18.20
C SER A 371 19.34 11.43 18.72
N GLY A 372 19.37 10.98 19.98
CA GLY A 372 20.55 10.37 20.59
C GLY A 372 20.58 8.84 20.54
N SER A 373 19.60 8.17 19.93
CA SER A 373 19.47 6.72 20.02
C SER A 373 20.38 5.96 19.05
N ASP A 374 21.26 5.11 19.58
CA ASP A 374 22.03 4.14 18.79
C ASP A 374 21.17 3.03 18.17
N ASN A 375 19.99 2.76 18.75
CA ASN A 375 19.06 1.76 18.25
C ASN A 375 18.30 2.26 17.01
N LEU A 376 18.13 3.58 16.84
CA LEU A 376 17.38 4.16 15.72
C LEU A 376 18.28 4.68 14.58
N LYS A 377 19.56 4.33 14.58
CA LYS A 377 20.54 4.85 13.60
C LYS A 377 20.30 4.44 12.14
N TYR A 378 19.45 3.44 11.90
CA TYR A 378 19.10 2.98 10.56
C TYR A 378 17.77 3.57 10.06
N LEU A 379 17.17 4.51 10.79
CA LEU A 379 16.00 5.24 10.31
C LEU A 379 16.30 5.96 9.00
N THR A 380 15.40 5.75 8.05
CA THR A 380 15.33 6.43 6.75
C THR A 380 14.10 7.33 6.67
N LEU A 381 13.02 6.97 7.37
CA LEU A 381 11.82 7.78 7.52
C LEU A 381 11.54 8.02 9.00
N LEU A 382 11.41 9.29 9.38
CA LEU A 382 10.96 9.70 10.70
C LEU A 382 9.83 10.72 10.56
N ASN A 383 8.65 10.37 11.08
CA ASN A 383 7.55 11.29 11.22
C ASN A 383 7.31 11.62 12.70
N ILE A 384 7.61 12.85 13.09
CA ILE A 384 7.33 13.37 14.45
C ILE A 384 6.49 14.65 14.37
N SER A 385 5.66 14.78 13.34
CA SER A 385 4.71 15.89 13.20
C SER A 385 3.75 16.01 14.39
N THR A 386 3.25 17.21 14.66
CA THR A 386 2.23 17.46 15.70
C THR A 386 2.66 17.01 17.11
N ASN A 387 3.90 17.27 17.51
CA ASN A 387 4.45 16.83 18.80
C ASN A 387 4.94 17.95 19.74
N ASP A 388 4.74 19.22 19.38
CA ASP A 388 5.22 20.39 20.16
C ASP A 388 6.74 20.30 20.44
N ILE A 389 7.53 19.96 19.41
CA ILE A 389 8.98 19.83 19.56
C ILE A 389 9.70 21.19 19.60
N ARG A 390 9.08 22.25 19.07
CA ARG A 390 9.62 23.62 19.07
C ARG A 390 11.02 23.71 18.45
N ASN A 391 11.70 24.85 18.65
CA ASN A 391 13.05 25.08 18.14
C ASN A 391 14.10 24.15 18.76
N GLU A 392 13.94 23.75 20.03
CA GLU A 392 14.88 22.83 20.69
C GLU A 392 14.84 21.42 20.08
N GLY A 393 13.64 20.90 19.75
CA GLY A 393 13.51 19.64 19.03
C GLY A 393 14.16 19.68 17.65
N ALA A 394 13.93 20.77 16.90
CA ALA A 394 14.59 21.00 15.62
C ALA A 394 16.12 21.01 15.75
N LYS A 395 16.65 21.64 16.80
CA LYS A 395 18.09 21.64 17.12
C LYS A 395 18.63 20.23 17.38
N PHE A 396 17.92 19.42 18.17
CA PHE A 396 18.37 18.05 18.48
C PHE A 396 18.44 17.17 17.23
N ILE A 397 17.44 17.22 16.36
CA ILE A 397 17.46 16.44 15.12
C ILE A 397 18.55 16.92 14.17
N SER A 398 18.68 18.24 13.99
CA SER A 398 19.67 18.82 13.08
C SER A 398 21.12 18.46 13.45
N ASN A 399 21.36 18.26 14.75
CA ASN A 399 22.67 17.89 15.30
C ASN A 399 22.83 16.38 15.56
N SER A 400 21.87 15.54 15.19
CA SER A 400 21.94 14.11 15.47
C SER A 400 22.99 13.41 14.59
N GLU A 401 24.05 12.89 15.20
CA GLU A 401 25.02 12.03 14.51
C GLU A 401 24.48 10.61 14.23
N LYS A 402 23.38 10.24 14.92
CA LYS A 402 22.78 8.91 14.83
C LYS A 402 21.81 8.82 13.64
N LEU A 403 21.05 9.88 13.37
CA LEU A 403 20.00 9.93 12.34
C LEU A 403 20.52 10.36 10.95
N LYS A 404 21.80 10.10 10.64
CA LYS A 404 22.43 10.51 9.36
C LYS A 404 21.88 9.82 8.10
N ASN A 405 21.09 8.76 8.27
CA ASN A 405 20.51 7.98 7.18
C ASN A 405 19.09 8.42 6.80
N LEU A 406 18.55 9.45 7.46
CA LEU A 406 17.22 9.98 7.13
C LEU A 406 17.18 10.48 5.69
N MET A 407 16.14 10.03 4.99
CA MET A 407 15.74 10.46 3.66
C MET A 407 14.43 11.25 3.73
N THR A 408 13.50 10.82 4.58
CA THR A 408 12.21 11.48 4.80
C THR A 408 12.10 11.93 6.25
N LEU A 409 11.87 13.23 6.44
CA LEU A 409 11.68 13.82 7.76
C LEU A 409 10.43 14.71 7.76
N ASN A 410 9.43 14.32 8.55
CA ASN A 410 8.23 15.11 8.75
C ASN A 410 8.24 15.79 10.13
N LEU A 411 8.36 17.12 10.12
CA LEU A 411 8.35 18.01 11.26
C LEU A 411 7.14 18.96 11.25
N SER A 412 6.11 18.68 10.46
CA SER A 412 4.93 19.57 10.36
C SER A 412 4.22 19.77 11.71
N SER A 413 3.53 20.91 11.87
CA SER A 413 2.71 21.23 13.03
C SER A 413 3.44 21.15 14.38
N ASN A 414 4.65 21.69 14.50
CA ASN A 414 5.52 21.49 15.66
C ASN A 414 5.91 22.77 16.42
N GLY A 415 5.35 23.92 16.03
CA GLY A 415 5.70 25.21 16.64
C GLY A 415 7.15 25.61 16.37
N ILE A 416 7.74 25.15 15.26
CA ILE A 416 9.07 25.56 14.82
C ILE A 416 8.97 26.99 14.27
N SER A 417 9.85 27.87 14.72
CA SER A 417 9.99 29.23 14.18
C SER A 417 11.25 29.36 13.34
N SER A 418 11.50 30.55 12.80
CA SER A 418 12.71 30.88 12.04
C SER A 418 14.01 30.47 12.72
N GLN A 419 14.06 30.48 14.07
CA GLN A 419 15.24 30.01 14.80
C GLN A 419 15.46 28.50 14.67
N GLY A 420 14.39 27.71 14.70
CA GLY A 420 14.46 26.26 14.46
C GLY A 420 14.82 25.94 13.02
N ILE A 421 14.32 26.73 12.06
CA ILE A 421 14.70 26.61 10.65
C ILE A 421 16.19 26.85 10.44
N LYS A 422 16.79 27.83 11.13
CA LYS A 422 18.24 28.04 11.09
C LYS A 422 19.02 26.80 11.54
N PHE A 423 18.54 26.08 12.56
CA PHE A 423 19.17 24.82 12.96
C PHE A 423 19.06 23.76 11.87
N ILE A 424 17.89 23.60 11.27
CA ILE A 424 17.66 22.63 10.18
C ILE A 424 18.53 22.96 8.97
N ALA A 425 18.55 24.22 8.54
CA ALA A 425 19.34 24.69 7.41
C ALA A 425 20.86 24.53 7.61
N SER A 426 21.34 24.52 8.87
CA SER A 426 22.75 24.29 9.22
C SER A 426 23.05 22.86 9.68
N GLY A 427 22.07 21.95 9.62
CA GLY A 427 22.17 20.57 10.09
C GLY A 427 22.96 19.69 9.13
N HIS A 428 24.28 19.62 9.30
CA HIS A 428 25.19 18.84 8.45
C HIS A 428 24.87 17.33 8.38
N ASN A 429 24.17 16.78 9.38
CA ASN A 429 23.76 15.38 9.41
C ASN A 429 22.50 15.09 8.59
N LEU A 430 21.80 16.11 8.09
CA LEU A 430 20.57 15.98 7.29
C LEU A 430 20.83 15.89 5.77
N LYS A 431 22.10 15.74 5.36
CA LYS A 431 22.52 15.76 3.93
C LYS A 431 21.90 14.72 3.01
N ASN A 432 21.31 13.66 3.57
CA ASN A 432 20.69 12.60 2.81
C ASN A 432 19.17 12.81 2.64
N LEU A 433 18.59 13.87 3.21
CA LEU A 433 17.17 14.16 3.07
C LEU A 433 16.80 14.41 1.62
N THR A 434 15.75 13.73 1.18
CA THR A 434 15.06 13.92 -0.10
C THR A 434 13.66 14.49 0.10
N VAL A 435 13.03 14.24 1.24
CA VAL A 435 11.71 14.77 1.59
C VAL A 435 11.77 15.44 2.96
N LEU A 436 11.40 16.73 2.99
CA LEU A 436 11.29 17.51 4.22
C LEU A 436 9.92 18.19 4.27
N ASP A 437 9.15 17.87 5.31
CA ASP A 437 7.87 18.53 5.58
C ASP A 437 7.97 19.41 6.83
N LEU A 438 7.83 20.72 6.61
CA LEU A 438 7.78 21.76 7.62
C LEU A 438 6.44 22.50 7.65
N SER A 439 5.41 21.96 7.00
CA SER A 439 4.08 22.55 6.92
C SER A 439 3.48 22.83 8.30
N PHE A 440 2.60 23.83 8.39
CA PHE A 440 1.90 24.23 9.61
C PHE A 440 2.84 24.59 10.78
N ASN A 441 4.05 25.06 10.46
CA ASN A 441 4.96 25.72 11.40
C ASN A 441 4.94 27.24 11.18
N ASN A 442 5.57 27.99 12.08
CA ASN A 442 5.63 29.45 11.98
C ASN A 442 6.82 29.89 11.11
N ILE A 443 6.73 29.64 9.80
CA ILE A 443 7.81 29.87 8.82
C ILE A 443 7.47 30.99 7.83
N GLY A 444 8.44 31.87 7.61
CA GLY A 444 8.38 32.98 6.66
C GLY A 444 9.07 32.69 5.33
N HIS A 445 9.01 33.66 4.40
CA HIS A 445 9.67 33.56 3.10
C HIS A 445 11.20 33.41 3.22
N GLU A 446 11.83 34.16 4.14
CA GLU A 446 13.27 34.07 4.40
C GLU A 446 13.69 32.70 4.96
N ASP A 447 12.80 32.01 5.65
CA ASP A 447 13.06 30.67 6.19
C ASP A 447 13.09 29.62 5.06
N VAL A 448 12.14 29.70 4.13
CA VAL A 448 12.12 28.89 2.91
C VAL A 448 13.38 29.12 2.09
N LYS A 449 13.78 30.39 1.93
CA LYS A 449 15.02 30.75 1.25
C LYS A 449 16.24 30.13 1.94
N SER A 450 16.32 30.21 3.27
CA SER A 450 17.41 29.60 4.05
C SER A 450 17.52 28.08 3.86
N ILE A 451 16.39 27.38 3.70
CA ILE A 451 16.38 25.93 3.38
C ILE A 451 16.87 25.70 1.95
N SER A 452 16.39 26.48 0.97
CA SER A 452 16.79 26.36 -0.43
C SER A 452 18.27 26.65 -0.70
N GLU A 453 18.87 27.56 0.10
CA GLU A 453 20.28 27.93 0.00
C GLU A 453 21.19 27.06 0.88
N SER A 454 20.63 26.15 1.69
CA SER A 454 21.39 25.27 2.56
C SER A 454 22.30 24.35 1.76
N GLU A 455 23.59 24.34 2.09
CA GLU A 455 24.52 23.41 1.46
C GLU A 455 24.30 21.96 1.85
N TYR A 456 23.57 21.73 2.95
CA TYR A 456 23.27 20.42 3.50
C TYR A 456 21.91 19.87 3.06
N LEU A 457 21.09 20.62 2.32
CA LEU A 457 19.76 20.15 1.89
C LEU A 457 19.62 20.10 0.35
N LYS A 458 20.74 20.02 -0.36
CA LYS A 458 20.79 20.00 -1.84
C LYS A 458 20.09 18.80 -2.49
N ASN A 459 19.85 17.73 -1.73
CA ASN A 459 19.24 16.49 -2.21
C ASN A 459 17.71 16.48 -2.07
N LEU A 460 17.10 17.56 -1.55
CA LEU A 460 15.65 17.65 -1.44
C LEU A 460 14.98 17.60 -2.82
N ILE A 461 14.08 16.63 -2.98
CA ILE A 461 13.19 16.45 -4.12
C ILE A 461 11.83 17.05 -3.79
N GLU A 462 11.37 16.88 -2.54
CA GLU A 462 10.09 17.39 -2.06
C GLU A 462 10.28 18.21 -0.78
N PHE A 463 9.82 19.46 -0.82
CA PHE A 463 9.85 20.38 0.31
C PHE A 463 8.45 20.97 0.56
N LEU A 464 7.79 20.49 1.60
CA LEU A 464 6.43 20.90 1.98
C LEU A 464 6.50 21.98 3.07
N HIS A 465 5.78 23.08 2.87
CA HIS A 465 5.84 24.27 3.73
C HIS A 465 4.50 25.02 3.77
N TYR A 466 3.38 24.29 3.74
CA TYR A 466 2.04 24.88 3.80
C TYR A 466 1.85 25.65 5.12
N ARG A 467 0.99 26.66 5.13
CA ARG A 467 0.72 27.49 6.31
C ARG A 467 -0.45 26.97 7.13
#